data_AF-A0A9P6MR47-F1
#
_entry.id   AF-A0A9P6MR47-F1
#
_cell.length_a   1.000
_cell.length_b   1.000
_cell.length_c   1.000
_cell.angle_alpha   90.00
_cell.angle_beta   90.00
_cell.angle_gamma   90.00
#
_symmetry.space_group_name_H-M   'P 1'
#
loop_
_entity.id
_entity.type
_entity.pdbx_description
1 polymer ?
#
loop_
_entity_poly.entity_id
_entity_poly.type
_entity_poly.pdbx_seq_one_letter_code
_entity_poly.pdbx_strand_id
1 'polypeptide(L)'
;MTLQTETGAESGQPHLHPAPPTRSNVVVFDQTIDVDEDVTDFFDSRFSTRQDLIKIKATLQEQTDIGNELSRKLEESKERASQVLRQAQDASISALDSLRGVESSALDLEEQIESSEAFASGKKGRDQRSLVEELSDLQNRVKALEDAKRYILIVSRTQKLISDSRELLESSAKKALVPYNSLVQLSNTVKGTLGGNNIKLEGFLNSSAEGLLQEFKSHLSKKFQASLDAVGWPTPIPDPSTVSESKLDDFELNFKEMLLLQEPTYGPLHRSGEEPYPPLLTTELMVAPLILRFRYHFDGKRPTNRLDKPEWYLSHVLELIIEHTSFLQDYVQRVVQETEYKEYDVK
;
A
#
# COMPACT_ATOMS: atom_id res chain seq x y z
N MET A 1 10.17 -76.86 18.19
CA MET A 1 11.57 -76.37 18.15
C MET A 1 11.68 -75.46 16.95
N THR A 2 11.88 -74.14 17.04
CA THR A 2 12.20 -73.25 18.16
C THR A 2 11.81 -71.83 17.73
N LEU A 3 11.33 -71.05 18.70
CA LEU A 3 11.00 -69.63 18.65
C LEU A 3 12.24 -68.74 18.48
N GLN A 4 12.05 -67.55 17.89
CA GLN A 4 12.64 -66.24 18.27
C GLN A 4 11.99 -65.18 17.34
N THR A 5 11.05 -64.31 17.76
CA THR A 5 11.16 -63.10 18.59
C THR A 5 12.30 -62.15 18.21
N GLU A 6 11.98 -61.03 17.57
CA GLU A 6 12.47 -59.73 18.03
C GLU A 6 11.57 -58.57 17.56
N THR A 7 11.17 -57.80 18.56
CA THR A 7 10.38 -56.58 18.59
C THR A 7 11.26 -55.37 18.27
N GLY A 8 10.75 -54.45 17.44
CA GLY A 8 11.33 -53.12 17.26
C GLY A 8 10.21 -52.11 16.98
N ALA A 9 9.74 -51.46 18.05
CA ALA A 9 8.78 -50.35 17.99
C ALA A 9 9.56 -49.04 17.76
N GLU A 10 9.47 -48.47 16.57
CA GLU A 10 9.96 -47.12 16.31
C GLU A 10 8.85 -46.10 16.54
N SER A 11 9.04 -45.33 17.61
CA SER A 11 8.33 -44.12 17.97
C SER A 11 8.58 -43.02 16.92
N GLY A 12 7.62 -42.79 16.03
CA GLY A 12 7.61 -41.63 15.14
C GLY A 12 7.36 -40.33 15.92
N GLN A 13 8.42 -39.57 16.21
CA GLN A 13 8.33 -38.16 16.60
C GLN A 13 7.87 -37.33 15.40
N PRO A 14 6.93 -36.38 15.55
CA PRO A 14 6.59 -35.45 14.49
C PRO A 14 7.72 -34.41 14.34
N HIS A 15 8.36 -34.41 13.17
CA HIS A 15 9.30 -33.37 12.76
C HIS A 15 8.60 -32.01 12.68
N LEU A 16 8.85 -31.14 13.66
CA LEU A 16 8.53 -29.72 13.60
C LEU A 16 9.45 -29.04 12.58
N HIS A 17 8.90 -28.65 11.44
CA HIS A 17 9.56 -27.73 10.52
C HIS A 17 9.64 -26.32 11.16
N PRO A 18 10.78 -25.61 11.03
CA PRO A 18 10.91 -24.26 11.56
C PRO A 18 10.03 -23.29 10.75
N ALA A 19 9.31 -22.42 11.45
CA ALA A 19 8.48 -21.38 10.86
C ALA A 19 9.34 -20.43 9.99
N PRO A 20 8.82 -19.96 8.83
CA PRO A 20 9.53 -18.98 8.00
C PRO A 20 9.62 -17.62 8.73
N PRO A 21 10.68 -16.83 8.49
CA PRO A 21 10.89 -15.58 9.19
C PRO A 21 9.79 -14.58 8.82
N THR A 22 8.99 -14.19 9.81
CA THR A 22 8.06 -13.07 9.77
C THR A 22 8.81 -11.80 9.36
N ARG A 23 8.62 -11.33 8.12
CA ARG A 23 9.13 -10.03 7.69
C ARG A 23 8.30 -8.92 8.32
N SER A 24 9.01 -8.06 9.02
CA SER A 24 8.49 -7.04 9.92
C SER A 24 7.91 -5.85 9.11
N ASN A 25 6.70 -5.40 9.46
CA ASN A 25 5.96 -4.33 8.77
C ASN A 25 6.19 -2.97 9.47
N VAL A 26 6.85 -2.02 8.79
CA VAL A 26 6.91 -0.60 9.18
C VAL A 26 6.51 0.20 7.99
N VAL A 27 5.54 1.05 8.30
CA VAL A 27 5.14 2.20 7.53
C VAL A 27 6.30 3.20 7.56
N VAL A 28 7.08 3.23 6.49
CA VAL A 28 7.96 4.37 6.22
C VAL A 28 7.06 5.50 5.74
N PHE A 29 7.07 6.64 6.44
CA PHE A 29 6.51 7.87 5.90
C PHE A 29 7.39 8.30 4.73
N ASP A 30 7.00 7.95 3.51
CA ASP A 30 7.67 8.45 2.32
C ASP A 30 7.04 9.81 1.99
N GLN A 31 7.66 10.88 2.48
CA GLN A 31 7.53 12.17 1.79
C GLN A 31 8.09 11.92 0.39
N THR A 32 7.37 12.31 -0.65
CA THR A 32 7.89 12.32 -2.02
C THR A 32 9.04 13.30 -2.07
N ILE A 33 10.25 12.80 -1.85
CA ILE A 33 11.49 13.52 -2.03
C ILE A 33 11.77 13.46 -3.53
N ASP A 34 11.87 14.61 -4.19
CA ASP A 34 12.40 14.67 -5.54
C ASP A 34 13.89 14.33 -5.46
N VAL A 35 14.17 13.04 -5.68
CA VAL A 35 15.49 12.46 -5.47
C VAL A 35 16.54 13.12 -6.36
N ASP A 36 16.16 13.59 -7.56
CA ASP A 36 17.12 14.18 -8.50
C ASP A 36 17.48 15.63 -8.14
N GLU A 37 16.53 16.42 -7.63
CA GLU A 37 16.79 17.79 -7.16
C GLU A 37 17.62 17.79 -5.87
N ASP A 38 17.26 16.94 -4.90
CA ASP A 38 17.98 16.83 -3.62
C ASP A 38 19.39 16.22 -3.77
N VAL A 39 19.58 15.27 -4.69
CA VAL A 39 20.90 14.70 -4.97
C VAL A 39 21.80 15.73 -5.63
N THR A 40 21.28 16.52 -6.56
CA THR A 40 22.05 17.58 -7.24
C THR A 40 22.47 18.66 -6.25
N ASP A 41 21.54 19.13 -5.41
CA ASP A 41 21.82 20.11 -4.36
C ASP A 41 22.78 19.57 -3.28
N PHE A 42 22.69 18.28 -2.95
CA PHE A 42 23.62 17.62 -2.04
C PHE A 42 25.05 17.59 -2.61
N PHE A 43 25.21 17.24 -3.89
CA PHE A 43 26.51 17.23 -4.54
C PHE A 43 27.08 18.64 -4.73
N ASP A 44 26.26 19.60 -5.14
CA ASP A 44 26.70 20.99 -5.37
C ASP A 44 27.07 21.71 -4.06
N SER A 45 26.39 21.39 -2.96
CA SER A 45 26.71 21.93 -1.63
C SER A 45 27.96 21.33 -0.99
N ARG A 46 28.30 20.06 -1.28
CA ARG A 46 29.47 19.38 -0.69
C ARG A 46 30.71 19.34 -1.59
N PHE A 47 30.55 19.49 -2.91
CA PHE A 47 31.64 19.34 -3.90
C PHE A 47 31.69 20.51 -4.89
N SER A 48 31.87 21.73 -4.37
CA SER A 48 31.88 22.94 -5.18
C SER A 48 33.18 23.15 -5.97
N THR A 49 34.29 22.51 -5.57
CA THR A 49 35.59 22.61 -6.26
C THR A 49 36.26 21.26 -6.50
N ARG A 50 37.19 21.21 -7.47
CA ARG A 50 37.98 20.00 -7.78
C ARG A 50 38.81 19.47 -6.60
N GLN A 51 39.12 20.31 -5.62
CA GLN A 51 39.85 19.89 -4.41
C GLN A 51 38.95 19.15 -3.41
N ASP A 52 37.63 19.39 -3.46
CA ASP A 52 36.66 18.72 -2.59
C ASP A 52 36.45 17.23 -2.94
N LEU A 53 36.85 16.81 -4.15
CA LEU A 53 36.83 15.41 -4.58
C LEU A 53 37.65 14.47 -3.67
N ILE A 54 38.61 15.01 -2.91
CA ILE A 54 39.38 14.26 -1.90
C ILE A 54 38.46 13.75 -0.77
N LYS A 55 37.35 14.46 -0.50
CA LYS A 55 36.37 14.14 0.55
C LYS A 55 35.34 13.09 0.12
N ILE A 56 35.26 12.74 -1.18
CA ILE A 56 34.26 11.79 -1.71
C ILE A 56 34.25 10.48 -0.94
N LYS A 57 35.42 9.91 -0.65
CA LYS A 57 35.50 8.62 0.04
C LYS A 57 34.96 8.71 1.46
N ALA A 58 35.22 9.81 2.16
CA ALA A 58 34.71 10.05 3.50
C ALA A 58 33.19 10.32 3.49
N THR A 59 32.70 11.11 2.53
CA THR A 59 31.27 11.38 2.37
C THR A 59 30.48 10.14 1.94
N LEU A 60 31.04 9.29 1.08
CA LEU A 60 30.42 8.02 0.70
C LEU A 60 30.35 7.05 1.89
N GLN A 61 31.40 7.01 2.70
CA GLN A 61 31.40 6.22 3.94
C GLN A 61 30.35 6.74 4.92
N GLU A 62 30.29 8.07 5.13
CA GLU A 62 29.29 8.72 5.99
C GLU A 62 27.85 8.41 5.52
N GLN A 63 27.58 8.49 4.22
CA GLN A 63 26.26 8.14 3.68
C GLN A 63 25.93 6.66 3.77
N THR A 64 26.93 5.79 3.61
CA THR A 64 26.78 4.34 3.82
C THR A 64 26.44 4.05 5.28
N ASP A 65 27.13 4.71 6.22
CA ASP A 65 26.89 4.55 7.65
C ASP A 65 25.51 5.08 8.06
N ILE A 66 25.08 6.22 7.49
CA ILE A 66 23.73 6.77 7.67
C ILE A 66 22.67 5.81 7.11
N GLY A 67 22.87 5.27 5.91
CA GLY A 67 21.95 4.32 5.28
C GLY A 67 21.81 3.02 6.09
N ASN A 68 22.93 2.51 6.62
CA ASN A 68 22.93 1.33 7.51
C ASN A 68 22.19 1.63 8.82
N GLU A 69 22.42 2.80 9.41
CA GLU A 69 21.76 3.22 10.65
C GLU A 69 20.25 3.44 10.46
N LEU A 70 19.83 4.04 9.34
CA LEU A 70 18.42 4.19 8.98
C LEU A 70 17.76 2.83 8.75
N SER A 71 18.44 1.91 8.06
CA SER A 71 17.94 0.55 7.84
C SER A 71 17.78 -0.21 9.17
N ARG A 72 18.74 -0.05 10.09
CA ARG A 72 18.67 -0.61 11.44
C ARG A 72 17.49 -0.03 12.23
N LYS A 73 17.34 1.30 12.24
CA LYS A 73 16.22 1.98 12.91
C LYS A 73 14.86 1.59 12.31
N LEU A 74 14.81 1.40 11.00
CA LEU A 74 13.62 0.92 10.31
C LEU A 74 13.24 -0.46 10.83
N GLU A 75 14.17 -1.41 10.87
CA GLU A 75 13.92 -2.76 11.37
C GLU A 75 13.53 -2.79 12.86
N GLU A 76 14.21 -2.00 13.69
CA GLU A 76 13.84 -1.86 15.11
C GLU A 76 12.43 -1.27 15.29
N SER A 77 12.04 -0.31 14.44
CA SER A 77 10.68 0.22 14.47
C SER A 77 9.65 -0.84 14.07
N LYS A 78 10.01 -1.79 13.20
CA LYS A 78 9.12 -2.88 12.73
C LYS A 78 8.86 -3.88 13.80
N GLU A 79 9.92 -4.25 14.48
CA GLU A 79 9.83 -5.19 15.58
C GLU A 79 9.05 -4.57 16.75
N ARG A 80 9.27 -3.30 17.07
CA ARG A 80 8.46 -2.60 18.09
C ARG A 80 6.99 -2.50 17.69
N ALA A 81 6.67 -2.13 16.45
CA ALA A 81 5.28 -2.00 16.00
C ALA A 81 4.54 -3.35 16.05
N SER A 82 5.18 -4.43 15.60
CA SER A 82 4.59 -5.78 15.65
C SER A 82 4.44 -6.29 17.08
N GLN A 83 5.39 -5.99 17.98
CA GLN A 83 5.29 -6.33 19.39
C GLN A 83 4.14 -5.58 20.08
N VAL A 84 4.00 -4.27 19.84
CA VAL A 84 2.88 -3.46 20.36
C VAL A 84 1.55 -3.97 19.84
N LEU A 85 1.47 -4.38 18.57
CA LEU A 85 0.25 -4.98 18.01
C LEU A 85 -0.12 -6.30 18.69
N ARG A 86 0.86 -7.20 18.93
CA ARG A 86 0.62 -8.44 19.68
C ARG A 86 0.15 -8.16 21.10
N GLN A 87 0.81 -7.24 21.79
CA GLN A 87 0.40 -6.83 23.14
C GLN A 87 -1.01 -6.22 23.16
N ALA A 88 -1.37 -5.41 22.16
CA ALA A 88 -2.72 -4.86 22.02
C ALA A 88 -3.76 -5.96 21.75
N GLN A 89 -3.39 -6.99 20.97
CA GLN A 89 -4.25 -8.15 20.73
C GLN A 89 -4.48 -8.97 22.01
N ASP A 90 -3.42 -9.27 22.77
CA ASP A 90 -3.51 -10.00 24.04
C ASP A 90 -4.29 -9.20 25.09
N ALA A 91 -4.04 -7.89 25.16
CA ALA A 91 -4.81 -6.97 26.00
C ALA A 91 -6.28 -6.92 25.58
N SER A 92 -6.59 -7.03 24.28
CA SER A 92 -7.98 -7.12 23.81
C SER A 92 -8.66 -8.41 24.25
N ILE A 93 -7.95 -9.54 24.27
CA ILE A 93 -8.50 -10.81 24.77
C ILE A 93 -8.76 -10.69 26.28
N SER A 94 -7.82 -10.14 27.04
CA SER A 94 -8.00 -9.92 28.48
C SER A 94 -9.13 -8.92 28.80
N ALA A 95 -9.26 -7.86 28.00
CA ALA A 95 -10.34 -6.88 28.12
C ALA A 95 -11.70 -7.52 27.80
N LEU A 96 -11.77 -8.43 26.82
CA LEU A 96 -12.98 -9.20 26.51
C LEU A 96 -13.43 -10.08 27.68
N ASP A 97 -12.48 -10.76 28.33
CA ASP A 97 -12.78 -11.59 29.49
C ASP A 97 -13.21 -10.73 30.70
N SER A 98 -12.57 -9.57 30.88
CA SER A 98 -12.99 -8.59 31.90
C SER A 98 -14.39 -8.07 31.64
N LEU A 99 -14.75 -7.79 30.38
CA LEU A 99 -16.07 -7.27 30.00
C LEU A 99 -17.16 -8.31 30.21
N ARG A 100 -16.89 -9.59 29.93
CA ARG A 100 -17.79 -10.69 30.31
C ARG A 100 -18.01 -10.78 31.82
N GLY A 101 -16.96 -10.55 32.61
CA GLY A 101 -17.07 -10.48 34.07
C GLY A 101 -17.90 -9.29 34.56
N VAL A 102 -17.75 -8.12 33.92
CA VAL A 102 -18.59 -6.94 34.22
C VAL A 102 -20.04 -7.15 33.80
N GLU A 103 -20.27 -7.75 32.63
CA GLU A 103 -21.61 -8.10 32.15
C GLU A 103 -22.31 -9.08 33.10
N SER A 104 -21.60 -10.11 33.59
CA SER A 104 -22.17 -11.01 34.61
C SER A 104 -22.44 -10.28 35.93
N SER A 105 -21.53 -9.39 36.36
CA SER A 105 -21.72 -8.62 37.59
C SER A 105 -22.88 -7.62 37.48
N ALA A 106 -23.12 -7.07 36.28
CA ALA A 106 -24.26 -6.18 36.01
C ALA A 106 -25.58 -6.95 36.07
N LEU A 107 -25.63 -8.17 35.52
CA LEU A 107 -26.80 -9.06 35.63
C LEU A 107 -27.08 -9.48 37.08
N ASP A 108 -26.05 -9.85 37.84
CA ASP A 108 -26.18 -10.18 39.26
C ASP A 108 -26.68 -8.98 40.08
N LEU A 109 -26.22 -7.76 39.76
CA LEU A 109 -26.70 -6.52 40.38
C LEU A 109 -28.14 -6.19 39.99
N GLU A 110 -28.54 -6.46 38.75
CA GLU A 110 -29.92 -6.27 38.28
C GLU A 110 -30.89 -7.24 39.00
N GLU A 111 -30.48 -8.49 39.22
CA GLU A 111 -31.20 -9.47 40.04
C GLU A 111 -31.27 -9.03 41.53
N GLN A 112 -30.18 -8.48 42.07
CA GLN A 112 -30.17 -7.90 43.42
C GLN A 112 -31.09 -6.68 43.52
N ILE A 113 -31.21 -5.88 42.46
CA ILE A 113 -32.14 -4.74 42.43
C ILE A 113 -33.59 -5.23 42.39
N GLU A 114 -33.97 -6.16 41.51
CA GLU A 114 -35.32 -6.74 41.49
C GLU A 114 -35.71 -7.34 42.85
N SER A 115 -34.77 -8.04 43.50
CA SER A 115 -34.99 -8.57 44.85
C SER A 115 -35.05 -7.49 45.93
N SER A 116 -34.33 -6.37 45.78
CA SER A 116 -34.35 -5.24 46.71
C SER A 116 -35.56 -4.30 46.53
N GLU A 117 -36.06 -4.14 45.30
CA GLU A 117 -37.27 -3.38 44.99
C GLU A 117 -38.52 -4.06 45.57
N ALA A 118 -38.53 -5.40 45.62
CA ALA A 118 -39.53 -6.16 46.38
C ALA A 118 -39.51 -5.88 47.90
N PHE A 119 -38.39 -5.40 48.45
CA PHE A 119 -38.23 -4.99 49.86
C PHE A 119 -38.35 -3.47 50.08
N ALA A 120 -38.34 -2.64 49.04
CA ALA A 120 -38.21 -1.19 49.11
C ALA A 120 -39.53 -0.41 49.35
N SER A 121 -40.50 -0.95 50.09
CA SER A 121 -41.60 -0.13 50.63
C SER A 121 -41.20 0.71 51.86
N GLY A 122 -39.93 0.67 52.29
CA GLY A 122 -39.49 1.44 53.46
C GLY A 122 -38.01 1.78 53.52
N LYS A 123 -37.71 3.07 53.40
CA LYS A 123 -36.51 3.80 53.91
C LYS A 123 -35.14 3.53 53.25
N LYS A 124 -34.68 4.48 52.41
CA LYS A 124 -33.50 5.38 52.57
C LYS A 124 -32.92 5.80 51.20
N GLY A 125 -33.30 6.98 50.71
CA GLY A 125 -32.79 7.54 49.45
C GLY A 125 -31.37 8.12 49.46
N ARG A 126 -30.44 7.57 50.26
CA ARG A 126 -29.03 8.06 50.32
C ARG A 126 -28.01 7.08 49.73
N ASP A 127 -28.21 5.77 49.84
CA ASP A 127 -27.37 4.75 49.18
C ASP A 127 -27.67 4.60 47.68
N GLN A 128 -28.93 4.81 47.28
CA GLN A 128 -29.34 4.69 45.87
C GLN A 128 -28.61 5.63 44.92
N ARG A 129 -28.21 6.84 45.37
CA ARG A 129 -27.44 7.77 44.51
C ARG A 129 -26.00 7.30 44.27
N SER A 130 -25.36 6.72 45.28
CA SER A 130 -24.01 6.18 45.16
C SER A 130 -23.96 4.98 44.21
N LEU A 131 -24.98 4.11 44.25
CA LEU A 131 -25.10 2.97 43.34
C LEU A 131 -25.38 3.40 41.90
N VAL A 132 -26.20 4.44 41.70
CA VAL A 132 -26.44 5.02 40.36
C VAL A 132 -25.17 5.65 39.78
N GLU A 133 -24.36 6.32 40.61
CA GLU A 133 -23.04 6.84 40.19
C GLU A 133 -22.08 5.71 39.82
N GLU A 134 -22.00 4.65 40.62
CA GLU A 134 -21.15 3.48 40.33
C GLU A 134 -21.59 2.72 39.06
N LEU A 135 -22.90 2.57 38.85
CA LEU A 135 -23.46 2.01 37.62
C LEU A 135 -23.16 2.88 36.40
N SER A 136 -23.26 4.20 36.52
CA SER A 136 -22.89 5.14 35.47
C SER A 136 -21.40 5.01 35.11
N ASP A 137 -20.53 4.89 36.10
CA ASP A 137 -19.09 4.69 35.90
C ASP A 137 -18.78 3.33 35.23
N LEU A 138 -19.45 2.26 35.68
CA LEU A 138 -19.37 0.93 35.04
C LEU A 138 -19.84 0.98 33.59
N GLN A 139 -20.98 1.61 33.30
CA GLN A 139 -21.50 1.78 31.94
C GLN A 139 -20.53 2.55 31.04
N ASN A 140 -19.95 3.65 31.55
CA ASN A 140 -18.94 4.42 30.82
C ASN A 140 -17.69 3.58 30.53
N ARG A 141 -17.27 2.73 31.48
CA ARG A 141 -16.12 1.84 31.32
C ARG A 141 -16.38 0.72 30.33
N VAL A 142 -17.56 0.11 30.36
CA VAL A 142 -17.99 -0.89 29.37
C VAL A 142 -17.97 -0.28 27.98
N LYS A 143 -18.57 0.91 27.80
CA LYS A 143 -18.55 1.63 26.52
C LYS A 143 -17.14 1.92 26.01
N ALA A 144 -16.25 2.41 26.88
CA ALA A 144 -14.86 2.67 26.51
C ALA A 144 -14.12 1.39 26.08
N LEU A 145 -14.38 0.26 26.73
CA LEU A 145 -13.80 -1.03 26.36
C LEU A 145 -14.36 -1.56 25.04
N GLU A 146 -15.67 -1.39 24.78
CA GLU A 146 -16.27 -1.74 23.50
C GLU A 146 -15.69 -0.93 22.34
N ASP A 147 -15.49 0.37 22.54
CA ASP A 147 -14.89 1.25 21.55
C ASP A 147 -13.42 0.88 21.29
N ALA A 148 -12.65 0.57 22.35
CA ALA A 148 -11.28 0.07 22.22
C ALA A 148 -11.22 -1.27 21.46
N LYS A 149 -12.12 -2.20 21.76
CA LYS A 149 -12.24 -3.48 21.03
C LYS A 149 -12.53 -3.25 19.55
N ARG A 150 -13.48 -2.38 19.22
CA ARG A 150 -13.81 -2.04 17.82
C ARG A 150 -12.60 -1.47 17.10
N TYR A 151 -11.87 -0.56 17.73
CA TYR A 151 -10.64 0.01 17.18
C TYR A 151 -9.61 -1.07 16.85
N ILE A 152 -9.32 -1.96 17.79
CA ILE A 152 -8.33 -3.04 17.62
C ILE A 152 -8.77 -4.02 16.51
N LEU A 153 -10.06 -4.37 16.46
CA LEU A 153 -10.58 -5.25 15.41
C LEU A 153 -10.45 -4.62 14.01
N ILE A 154 -10.70 -3.31 13.87
CA ILE A 154 -10.53 -2.60 12.60
C ILE A 154 -9.05 -2.60 12.18
N VAL A 155 -8.14 -2.31 13.10
CA VAL A 155 -6.69 -2.33 12.82
C VAL A 155 -6.24 -3.74 12.42
N SER A 156 -6.65 -4.77 13.16
CA SER A 156 -6.32 -6.17 12.86
C SER A 156 -6.88 -6.60 11.50
N ARG A 157 -8.13 -6.25 11.19
CA ARG A 157 -8.74 -6.54 9.89
C ARG A 157 -8.02 -5.85 8.75
N THR A 158 -7.62 -4.60 8.94
CA THR A 158 -6.83 -3.83 7.97
C THR A 158 -5.52 -4.52 7.65
N GLN A 159 -4.76 -4.92 8.69
CA GLN A 159 -3.49 -5.63 8.49
C GLN A 159 -3.66 -6.97 7.78
N LYS A 160 -4.73 -7.70 8.08
CA LYS A 160 -5.06 -8.94 7.37
C LYS A 160 -5.33 -8.68 5.89
N LEU A 161 -6.16 -7.69 5.56
CA LEU A 161 -6.47 -7.34 4.17
C LEU A 161 -5.23 -6.90 3.40
N ILE A 162 -4.32 -6.15 4.02
CA ILE A 162 -3.03 -5.78 3.42
C ILE A 162 -2.18 -7.02 3.14
N SER A 163 -2.05 -7.92 4.13
CA SER A 163 -1.28 -9.16 3.97
C SER A 163 -1.83 -10.03 2.85
N ASP A 164 -3.14 -10.27 2.85
CA ASP A 164 -3.83 -11.09 1.83
C ASP A 164 -3.65 -10.45 0.43
N SER A 165 -3.71 -9.12 0.33
CA SER A 165 -3.50 -8.39 -0.93
C SER A 165 -2.08 -8.59 -1.46
N ARG A 166 -1.06 -8.49 -0.60
CA ARG A 166 0.35 -8.66 -0.99
C ARG A 166 0.66 -10.08 -1.42
N GLU A 167 0.14 -11.08 -0.71
CA GLU A 167 0.33 -12.49 -1.09
C GLU A 167 -0.28 -12.79 -2.46
N LEU A 168 -1.48 -12.27 -2.73
CA LEU A 168 -2.15 -12.47 -4.01
C LEU A 168 -1.48 -11.71 -5.16
N LEU A 169 -0.86 -10.56 -4.90
CA LEU A 169 -0.21 -9.72 -5.92
C LEU A 169 0.87 -10.48 -6.69
N GLU A 170 1.63 -11.35 -6.01
CA GLU A 170 2.66 -12.19 -6.64
C GLU A 170 2.09 -13.16 -7.69
N SER A 171 0.80 -13.50 -7.59
CA SER A 171 0.15 -14.45 -8.50
C SER A 171 -0.79 -13.80 -9.51
N SER A 172 -1.51 -12.74 -9.11
CA SER A 172 -2.51 -12.09 -9.96
C SER A 172 -2.92 -10.74 -9.36
N ALA A 173 -2.65 -9.67 -10.12
CA ALA A 173 -3.09 -8.32 -9.77
C ALA A 173 -4.60 -8.24 -9.58
N LYS A 174 -5.38 -8.91 -10.45
CA LYS A 174 -6.84 -8.96 -10.36
C LYS A 174 -7.35 -9.59 -9.06
N LYS A 175 -6.70 -10.66 -8.57
CA LYS A 175 -7.07 -11.28 -7.30
C LYS A 175 -6.67 -10.41 -6.11
N ALA A 176 -5.51 -9.77 -6.19
CA ALA A 176 -5.01 -8.86 -5.16
C ALA A 176 -5.92 -7.64 -4.94
N LEU A 177 -6.63 -7.20 -5.99
CA LEU A 177 -7.59 -6.10 -5.89
C LEU A 177 -8.83 -6.43 -5.04
N VAL A 178 -9.17 -7.70 -4.83
CA VAL A 178 -10.35 -8.10 -4.02
C VAL A 178 -10.19 -7.70 -2.54
N PRO A 179 -9.13 -8.13 -1.82
CA PRO A 179 -8.88 -7.66 -0.45
C PRO A 179 -8.55 -6.15 -0.38
N TYR A 180 -7.90 -5.57 -1.40
CA TYR A 180 -7.71 -4.12 -1.49
C TYR A 180 -9.04 -3.35 -1.52
N ASN A 181 -9.98 -3.74 -2.38
CA ASN A 181 -11.30 -3.11 -2.46
C ASN A 181 -12.08 -3.29 -1.15
N SER A 182 -11.89 -4.42 -0.46
CA SER A 182 -12.47 -4.64 0.88
C SER A 182 -11.88 -3.68 1.92
N LEU A 183 -10.61 -3.29 1.81
CA LEU A 183 -9.97 -2.29 2.67
C LEU A 183 -10.52 -0.89 2.39
N VAL A 184 -10.69 -0.51 1.12
CA VAL A 184 -11.31 0.77 0.74
C VAL A 184 -12.75 0.84 1.25
N GLN A 185 -13.53 -0.23 1.10
CA GLN A 185 -14.89 -0.31 1.65
C GLN A 185 -14.92 -0.21 3.18
N LEU A 186 -13.97 -0.86 3.87
CA LEU A 186 -13.82 -0.74 5.31
C LEU A 186 -13.55 0.73 5.71
N SER A 187 -12.64 1.41 5.01
CA SER A 187 -12.35 2.83 5.25
C SER A 187 -13.61 3.71 5.11
N ASN A 188 -14.36 3.52 4.01
CA ASN A 188 -15.60 4.25 3.76
C ASN A 188 -16.68 3.97 4.82
N THR A 189 -16.80 2.72 5.28
CA THR A 189 -17.76 2.33 6.32
C THR A 189 -17.42 2.95 7.67
N VAL A 190 -16.15 2.95 8.04
CA VAL A 190 -15.67 3.53 9.30
C VAL A 190 -15.90 5.05 9.31
N LYS A 191 -15.61 5.72 8.19
CA LYS A 191 -15.90 7.15 8.00
C LYS A 191 -17.39 7.48 8.17
N GLY A 192 -18.28 6.64 7.61
CA GLY A 192 -19.73 6.82 7.72
C GLY A 192 -20.33 6.50 9.09
N THR A 193 -19.76 5.55 9.84
CA THR A 193 -20.31 5.06 11.12
C THR A 193 -19.76 5.79 12.34
N LEU A 194 -18.49 6.19 12.33
CA LEU A 194 -17.86 6.90 13.45
C LEU A 194 -17.94 8.43 13.34
N GLY A 195 -18.53 8.95 12.26
CA GLY A 195 -18.94 10.34 12.13
C GLY A 195 -17.83 11.37 12.41
N GLY A 196 -16.61 11.15 11.93
CA GLY A 196 -15.49 12.09 12.09
C GLY A 196 -14.92 12.20 13.50
N ASN A 197 -15.44 11.46 14.49
CA ASN A 197 -14.95 11.51 15.87
C ASN A 197 -13.62 10.77 16.06
N ASN A 198 -13.15 9.99 15.08
CA ASN A 198 -11.88 9.26 15.14
C ASN A 198 -10.99 9.51 13.91
N ILE A 199 -10.55 10.77 13.78
CA ILE A 199 -9.66 11.26 12.72
C ILE A 199 -8.39 10.39 12.59
N LYS A 200 -7.88 9.84 13.71
CA LYS A 200 -6.68 8.99 13.71
C LYS A 200 -6.92 7.65 13.02
N LEU A 201 -8.05 7.00 13.31
CA LEU A 201 -8.40 5.73 12.68
C LEU A 201 -8.69 5.91 11.19
N GLU A 202 -9.43 6.97 10.84
CA GLU A 202 -9.70 7.31 9.44
C GLU A 202 -8.41 7.60 8.67
N GLY A 203 -7.50 8.39 9.25
CA GLY A 203 -6.18 8.64 8.68
C GLY A 203 -5.38 7.35 8.50
N PHE A 204 -5.34 6.48 9.50
CA PHE A 204 -4.67 5.18 9.40
C PHE A 204 -5.23 4.31 8.27
N LEU A 205 -6.56 4.22 8.13
CA LEU A 205 -7.20 3.42 7.09
C LEU A 205 -6.94 3.98 5.69
N ASN A 206 -7.05 5.30 5.52
CA ASN A 206 -6.77 5.96 4.25
C ASN A 206 -5.29 5.80 3.85
N SER A 207 -4.36 6.11 4.75
CA SER A 207 -2.93 5.94 4.47
C SER A 207 -2.56 4.48 4.23
N SER A 208 -3.24 3.52 4.86
CA SER A 208 -3.06 2.09 4.59
C SER A 208 -3.51 1.70 3.18
N ALA A 209 -4.67 2.20 2.74
CA ALA A 209 -5.18 1.96 1.40
C ALA A 209 -4.32 2.65 0.33
N GLU A 210 -3.95 3.90 0.54
CA GLU A 210 -3.06 4.67 -0.34
C GLU A 210 -1.68 4.02 -0.45
N GLY A 211 -1.07 3.65 0.68
CA GLY A 211 0.22 2.97 0.71
C GLY A 211 0.19 1.64 -0.04
N LEU A 212 -0.85 0.83 0.16
CA LEU A 212 -1.01 -0.43 -0.57
C LEU A 212 -1.22 -0.23 -2.08
N LEU A 213 -1.96 0.81 -2.48
CA LEU A 213 -2.11 1.16 -3.89
C LEU A 213 -0.77 1.59 -4.51
N GLN A 214 0.05 2.35 -3.79
CA GLN A 214 1.39 2.72 -4.26
C GLN A 214 2.32 1.51 -4.39
N GLU A 215 2.22 0.54 -3.47
CA GLU A 215 2.93 -0.74 -3.60
C GLU A 215 2.52 -1.50 -4.86
N PHE A 216 1.20 -1.57 -5.16
CA PHE A 216 0.69 -2.20 -6.38
C PHE A 216 1.23 -1.51 -7.63
N LYS A 217 1.18 -0.16 -7.67
CA LYS A 217 1.74 0.63 -8.77
C LYS A 217 3.23 0.34 -8.95
N SER A 218 4.02 0.41 -7.88
CA SER A 218 5.46 0.15 -7.95
C SER A 218 5.78 -1.25 -8.49
N HIS A 219 5.03 -2.26 -8.04
CA HIS A 219 5.22 -3.65 -8.48
C HIS A 219 4.86 -3.83 -9.96
N LEU A 220 3.67 -3.39 -10.38
CA LEU A 220 3.21 -3.54 -11.76
C LEU A 220 3.97 -2.66 -12.74
N SER A 221 4.35 -1.44 -12.36
CA SER A 221 5.20 -0.57 -13.17
C SER A 221 6.56 -1.22 -13.45
N LYS A 222 7.17 -1.90 -12.48
CA LYS A 222 8.44 -2.64 -12.70
C LYS A 222 8.27 -3.80 -13.69
N LYS A 223 7.20 -4.59 -13.55
CA LYS A 223 6.90 -5.68 -14.51
C LYS A 223 6.64 -5.13 -15.91
N PHE A 224 5.85 -4.06 -16.02
CA PHE A 224 5.55 -3.42 -17.29
C PHE A 224 6.80 -2.80 -17.93
N GLN A 225 7.66 -2.13 -17.15
CA GLN A 225 8.94 -1.61 -17.62
C GLN A 225 9.83 -2.72 -18.17
N ALA A 226 9.93 -3.87 -17.49
CA ALA A 226 10.69 -5.00 -18.00
C ALA A 226 10.14 -5.52 -19.35
N SER A 227 8.81 -5.51 -19.54
CA SER A 227 8.19 -5.87 -20.82
C SER A 227 8.41 -4.82 -21.91
N LEU A 228 8.43 -3.53 -21.56
CA LEU A 228 8.79 -2.43 -22.47
C LEU A 228 10.22 -2.60 -22.97
N ASP A 229 11.16 -2.85 -22.06
CA ASP A 229 12.56 -3.07 -22.41
C ASP A 229 12.72 -4.31 -23.30
N ALA A 230 11.94 -5.37 -23.04
CA ALA A 230 11.98 -6.61 -23.82
C ALA A 230 11.55 -6.41 -25.28
N VAL A 231 10.52 -5.59 -25.53
CA VAL A 231 10.07 -5.23 -26.89
C VAL A 231 10.97 -4.18 -27.56
N GLY A 232 11.92 -3.60 -26.83
CA GLY A 232 12.87 -2.61 -27.35
C GLY A 232 12.40 -1.15 -27.23
N TRP A 233 11.33 -0.89 -26.47
CA TRP A 233 10.89 0.46 -26.16
C TRP A 233 11.95 1.17 -25.28
N PRO A 234 12.23 2.47 -25.45
CA PRO A 234 11.57 3.49 -26.28
C PRO A 234 12.19 3.66 -27.68
N THR A 235 12.89 2.66 -28.23
CA THR A 235 13.37 2.77 -29.61
C THR A 235 12.16 2.64 -30.55
N PRO A 236 12.04 3.44 -31.62
CA PRO A 236 10.96 3.31 -32.58
C PRO A 236 10.82 1.87 -33.09
N ILE A 237 9.58 1.36 -33.10
CA ILE A 237 9.22 0.03 -33.60
C ILE A 237 8.33 0.24 -34.84
N PRO A 238 8.91 0.32 -36.06
CA PRO A 238 8.14 0.65 -37.26
C PRO A 238 7.15 -0.45 -37.66
N ASP A 239 7.48 -1.70 -37.34
CA ASP A 239 6.66 -2.87 -37.64
C ASP A 239 6.63 -3.81 -36.41
N PRO A 240 5.48 -3.94 -35.73
CA PRO A 240 5.34 -4.83 -34.59
C PRO A 240 5.69 -6.29 -34.89
N SER A 241 5.58 -6.75 -36.14
CA SER A 241 5.91 -8.13 -36.53
C SER A 241 7.41 -8.47 -36.41
N THR A 242 8.26 -7.45 -36.24
CA THR A 242 9.70 -7.63 -35.99
C THR A 242 10.00 -8.07 -34.55
N VAL A 243 9.05 -7.89 -33.64
CA VAL A 243 9.14 -8.33 -32.24
C VAL A 243 8.56 -9.73 -32.12
N SER A 244 9.21 -10.61 -31.35
CA SER A 244 8.70 -11.97 -31.14
C SER A 244 7.35 -11.95 -30.42
N GLU A 245 6.42 -12.78 -30.89
CA GLU A 245 5.04 -12.91 -30.35
C GLU A 245 5.01 -13.05 -28.82
N SER A 246 5.84 -13.93 -28.24
CA SER A 246 5.92 -14.10 -26.78
C SER A 246 6.24 -12.81 -26.00
N LYS A 247 7.05 -11.90 -26.57
CA LYS A 247 7.36 -10.62 -25.91
C LYS A 247 6.20 -9.63 -26.02
N LEU A 248 5.47 -9.68 -27.13
CA LEU A 248 4.27 -8.88 -27.35
C LEU A 248 3.12 -9.35 -26.45
N ASP A 249 3.00 -10.66 -26.23
CA ASP A 249 2.06 -11.25 -25.27
C ASP A 249 2.39 -10.82 -23.83
N ASP A 250 3.65 -10.88 -23.42
CA ASP A 250 4.09 -10.41 -22.11
C ASP A 250 3.84 -8.90 -21.92
N PHE A 251 4.11 -8.10 -22.96
CA PHE A 251 3.78 -6.67 -22.97
C PHE A 251 2.27 -6.46 -22.82
N GLU A 252 1.45 -7.16 -23.60
CA GLU A 252 0.00 -7.03 -23.58
C GLU A 252 -0.60 -7.43 -22.23
N LEU A 253 -0.09 -8.51 -21.65
CA LEU A 253 -0.49 -8.96 -20.31
C LEU A 253 -0.18 -7.90 -19.26
N ASN A 254 1.07 -7.42 -19.20
CA ASN A 254 1.48 -6.43 -18.20
C ASN A 254 0.80 -5.07 -18.43
N PHE A 255 0.53 -4.70 -19.68
CA PHE A 255 -0.28 -3.52 -20.03
C PHE A 255 -1.69 -3.63 -19.44
N LYS A 256 -2.37 -4.76 -19.67
CA LYS A 256 -3.71 -5.02 -19.13
C LYS A 256 -3.72 -5.11 -17.61
N GLU A 257 -2.69 -5.70 -16.98
CA GLU A 257 -2.56 -5.72 -15.51
C GLU A 257 -2.42 -4.31 -14.93
N MET A 258 -1.62 -3.45 -15.55
CA MET A 258 -1.42 -2.07 -15.09
C MET A 258 -2.71 -1.25 -15.19
N LEU A 259 -3.52 -1.46 -16.23
CA LEU A 259 -4.81 -0.79 -16.40
C LEU A 259 -5.83 -1.14 -15.31
N LEU A 260 -5.67 -2.25 -14.59
CA LEU A 260 -6.53 -2.56 -13.44
C LEU A 260 -6.40 -1.53 -12.30
N LEU A 261 -5.30 -0.77 -12.27
CA LEU A 261 -5.07 0.28 -11.28
C LEU A 261 -5.58 1.67 -11.72
N GLN A 262 -6.13 1.79 -12.93
CA GLN A 262 -6.59 3.07 -13.49
C GLN A 262 -7.74 3.65 -12.63
N GLU A 263 -8.81 2.89 -12.41
CA GLU A 263 -9.94 3.32 -11.57
C GLU A 263 -9.54 3.54 -10.10
N PRO A 264 -8.78 2.64 -9.42
CA PRO A 264 -8.25 2.92 -8.09
C PRO A 264 -7.41 4.20 -7.98
N THR A 265 -6.82 4.65 -9.09
CA THR A 265 -5.94 5.84 -9.12
C THR A 265 -6.69 7.13 -9.40
N TYR A 266 -7.50 7.16 -10.46
CA TYR A 266 -8.16 8.38 -10.93
C TYR A 266 -9.66 8.40 -10.60
N GLY A 267 -10.18 7.34 -9.99
CA GLY A 267 -11.61 7.15 -9.80
C GLY A 267 -12.30 6.57 -11.04
N PRO A 268 -13.64 6.40 -10.98
CA PRO A 268 -14.40 5.82 -12.08
C PRO A 268 -14.34 6.71 -13.33
N LEU A 269 -14.25 6.10 -14.50
CA LEU A 269 -14.22 6.82 -15.77
C LEU A 269 -15.58 7.47 -16.05
N HIS A 270 -15.60 8.80 -16.06
CA HIS A 270 -16.79 9.59 -16.39
C HIS A 270 -16.95 9.68 -17.91
N ARG A 271 -18.00 9.05 -18.45
CA ARG A 271 -18.26 8.98 -19.90
C ARG A 271 -19.23 10.04 -20.41
N SER A 272 -19.46 11.12 -19.65
CA SER A 272 -20.37 12.21 -20.05
C SER A 272 -19.78 13.13 -21.12
N GLY A 273 -18.46 13.10 -21.34
CA GLY A 273 -17.77 13.96 -22.31
C GLY A 273 -17.61 15.43 -21.85
N GLU A 274 -17.99 15.74 -20.61
CA GLU A 274 -17.89 17.08 -20.02
C GLU A 274 -16.48 17.38 -19.51
N GLU A 275 -15.72 16.36 -19.13
CA GLU A 275 -14.35 16.44 -18.66
C GLU A 275 -13.41 15.60 -19.53
N PRO A 276 -12.16 16.06 -19.75
CA PRO A 276 -11.16 15.26 -20.45
C PRO A 276 -10.85 13.99 -19.65
N TYR A 277 -10.62 12.89 -20.38
CA TYR A 277 -10.23 11.64 -19.74
C TYR A 277 -8.87 11.77 -19.02
N PRO A 278 -8.71 11.17 -17.82
CA PRO A 278 -7.41 11.12 -17.16
C PRO A 278 -6.42 10.32 -18.02
N PRO A 279 -5.12 10.64 -18.00
CA PRO A 279 -4.13 9.87 -18.75
C PRO A 279 -4.12 8.39 -18.31
N LEU A 280 -3.88 7.48 -19.26
CA LEU A 280 -3.71 6.07 -18.92
C LEU A 280 -2.37 5.87 -18.21
N LEU A 281 -2.36 5.14 -17.10
CA LEU A 281 -1.15 4.80 -16.35
C LEU A 281 -0.07 4.14 -17.23
N THR A 282 -0.49 3.30 -18.18
CA THR A 282 0.41 2.66 -19.14
C THR A 282 1.04 3.68 -20.08
N THR A 283 0.27 4.64 -20.58
CA THR A 283 0.78 5.72 -21.45
C THR A 283 1.76 6.62 -20.69
N GLU A 284 1.50 6.96 -19.43
CA GLU A 284 2.43 7.73 -18.60
C GLU A 284 3.80 7.04 -18.53
N LEU A 285 3.83 5.73 -18.28
CA LEU A 285 5.06 4.93 -18.23
C LEU A 285 5.75 4.84 -19.59
N MET A 286 4.99 4.69 -20.68
CA MET A 286 5.56 4.63 -22.03
C MET A 286 6.17 5.97 -22.46
N VAL A 287 5.58 7.09 -22.06
CA VAL A 287 6.03 8.43 -22.44
C VAL A 287 7.20 8.91 -21.56
N ALA A 288 7.32 8.44 -20.31
CA ALA A 288 8.41 8.81 -19.40
C ALA A 288 9.83 8.75 -20.01
N PRO A 289 10.26 7.66 -20.69
CA PRO A 289 11.57 7.64 -21.33
C PRO A 289 11.71 8.59 -22.54
N LEU A 290 10.62 8.93 -23.22
CA LEU A 290 10.61 9.93 -24.30
C LEU A 290 10.80 11.35 -23.73
N ILE A 291 10.15 11.64 -22.61
CA ILE A 291 10.35 12.91 -21.88
C ILE A 291 11.80 13.01 -21.40
N LEU A 292 12.38 11.92 -20.87
CA LEU A 292 13.78 11.92 -20.45
C LEU A 292 14.73 12.21 -21.61
N ARG A 293 14.49 11.63 -22.79
CA ARG A 293 15.25 11.93 -24.03
C ARG A 293 15.09 13.39 -24.43
N PHE A 294 13.88 13.93 -24.39
CA PHE A 294 13.62 15.34 -24.64
C PHE A 294 14.41 16.24 -23.67
N ARG A 295 14.29 16.00 -22.37
CA ARG A 295 15.01 16.77 -21.33
C ARG A 295 16.52 16.69 -21.53
N TYR A 296 17.07 15.53 -21.89
CA TYR A 296 18.48 15.42 -22.20
C TYR A 296 18.95 16.39 -23.29
N HIS A 297 18.14 16.68 -24.30
CA HIS A 297 18.47 17.60 -25.39
C HIS A 297 18.13 19.06 -25.07
N PHE A 298 17.03 19.31 -24.37
CA PHE A 298 16.44 20.66 -24.23
C PHE A 298 16.45 21.22 -22.81
N ASP A 299 17.03 20.49 -21.87
CA ASP A 299 17.22 20.92 -20.49
C ASP A 299 18.72 21.21 -20.23
N GLY A 300 19.01 22.21 -19.39
CA GLY A 300 20.38 22.59 -19.01
C GLY A 300 21.17 23.43 -20.05
N LYS A 301 22.51 23.33 -20.04
CA LYS A 301 23.44 24.23 -20.76
C LYS A 301 23.78 23.82 -22.20
N ARG A 302 23.01 22.91 -22.80
CA ARG A 302 23.33 22.42 -24.15
C ARG A 302 23.05 23.48 -25.20
N PRO A 303 23.81 23.49 -26.32
CA PRO A 303 23.55 24.41 -27.44
C PRO A 303 22.16 24.28 -28.05
N THR A 304 21.48 23.15 -27.82
CA THR A 304 20.11 22.85 -28.25
C THR A 304 19.03 23.47 -27.37
N ASN A 305 19.34 23.88 -26.13
CA ASN A 305 18.41 24.60 -25.25
C ASN A 305 18.49 26.12 -25.53
N ARG A 306 17.77 26.56 -26.57
CA ARG A 306 17.77 27.94 -27.05
C ARG A 306 16.37 28.54 -27.10
N LEU A 307 16.10 29.49 -26.22
CA LEU A 307 14.83 30.23 -26.19
C LEU A 307 14.57 31.05 -27.45
N ASP A 308 15.61 31.43 -28.19
CA ASP A 308 15.47 32.13 -29.47
C ASP A 308 15.16 31.19 -30.65
N LYS A 309 15.16 29.87 -30.39
CA LYS A 309 14.87 28.80 -31.36
C LYS A 309 13.83 27.80 -30.84
N PRO A 310 12.61 28.25 -30.48
CA PRO A 310 11.55 27.36 -29.99
C PRO A 310 11.15 26.29 -31.03
N GLU A 311 11.40 26.53 -32.32
CA GLU A 311 11.13 25.57 -33.39
C GLU A 311 11.87 24.24 -33.21
N TRP A 312 13.03 24.21 -32.54
CA TRP A 312 13.79 22.98 -32.31
C TRP A 312 13.09 22.03 -31.32
N TYR A 313 12.44 22.60 -30.31
CA TYR A 313 11.68 21.86 -29.30
C TYR A 313 10.47 21.21 -29.97
N LEU A 314 9.70 22.00 -30.73
CA LEU A 314 8.51 21.52 -31.44
C LEU A 314 8.85 20.49 -32.52
N SER A 315 9.94 20.70 -33.26
CA SER A 315 10.38 19.76 -34.29
C SER A 315 10.78 18.42 -33.68
N HIS A 316 11.48 18.43 -32.53
CA HIS A 316 11.86 17.19 -31.86
C HIS A 316 10.66 16.45 -31.28
N VAL A 317 9.69 17.17 -30.67
CA VAL A 317 8.45 16.55 -30.20
C VAL A 317 7.67 15.93 -31.37
N LEU A 318 7.57 16.64 -32.50
CA LEU A 318 6.90 16.13 -33.69
C LEU A 318 7.60 14.88 -34.25
N GLU A 319 8.93 14.89 -34.30
CA GLU A 319 9.74 13.73 -34.72
C GLU A 319 9.49 12.53 -33.79
N LEU A 320 9.53 12.73 -32.47
CA LEU A 320 9.22 11.67 -31.50
C LEU A 320 7.80 11.11 -31.71
N ILE A 321 6.79 11.97 -31.92
CA ILE A 321 5.43 11.51 -32.19
C ILE A 321 5.40 10.68 -33.47
N ILE A 322 5.94 11.18 -34.58
CA ILE A 322 5.94 10.49 -35.88
C ILE A 322 6.64 9.13 -35.78
N GLU A 323 7.81 9.06 -35.15
CA GLU A 323 8.60 7.85 -35.01
C GLU A 323 7.88 6.74 -34.23
N HIS A 324 7.07 7.09 -33.22
CA HIS A 324 6.40 6.13 -32.34
C HIS A 324 4.95 5.87 -32.72
N THR A 325 4.39 6.64 -33.66
CA THR A 325 2.97 6.56 -34.06
C THR A 325 2.59 5.18 -34.56
N SER A 326 3.42 4.52 -35.38
CA SER A 326 3.09 3.20 -35.95
C SER A 326 2.84 2.16 -34.86
N PHE A 327 3.74 2.04 -33.88
CA PHE A 327 3.55 1.08 -32.79
C PHE A 327 2.31 1.41 -31.93
N LEU A 328 2.09 2.69 -31.63
CA LEU A 328 0.95 3.12 -30.83
C LEU A 328 -0.38 2.88 -31.53
N GLN A 329 -0.49 3.23 -32.82
CA GLN A 329 -1.73 3.09 -33.60
C GLN A 329 -2.00 1.65 -34.04
N ASP A 330 -0.97 0.91 -34.45
CA ASP A 330 -1.16 -0.41 -35.06
C ASP A 330 -1.25 -1.52 -34.01
N TYR A 331 -0.53 -1.37 -32.88
CA TYR A 331 -0.49 -2.39 -31.82
C TYR A 331 -1.19 -1.94 -30.54
N VAL A 332 -0.76 -0.84 -29.92
CA VAL A 332 -1.28 -0.42 -28.61
C VAL A 332 -2.76 -0.09 -28.66
N GLN A 333 -3.23 0.57 -29.73
CA GLN A 333 -4.66 0.87 -29.91
C GLN A 333 -5.52 -0.41 -29.91
N ARG A 334 -5.07 -1.50 -30.55
CA ARG A 334 -5.77 -2.80 -30.52
C ARG A 334 -5.87 -3.32 -29.09
N VAL A 335 -4.77 -3.27 -28.35
CA VAL A 335 -4.73 -3.71 -26.94
C VAL A 335 -5.71 -2.91 -26.09
N VAL A 336 -5.74 -1.58 -26.24
CA VAL A 336 -6.66 -0.69 -25.51
C VAL A 336 -8.13 -0.98 -25.86
N GLN A 337 -8.44 -1.25 -27.14
CA GLN A 337 -9.80 -1.58 -27.59
C GLN A 337 -10.36 -2.87 -26.99
N GLU A 338 -9.50 -3.78 -26.56
CA GLU A 338 -9.89 -5.02 -25.87
C GLU A 338 -10.15 -4.81 -24.37
N THR A 339 -9.99 -3.59 -23.86
CA THR A 339 -10.21 -3.24 -22.46
C THR A 339 -11.46 -2.38 -22.26
N GLU A 340 -11.75 -2.03 -21.01
CA GLU A 340 -12.83 -1.10 -20.65
C GLU A 340 -12.53 0.37 -21.01
N TYR A 341 -11.31 0.66 -21.47
CA TYR A 341 -10.80 1.99 -21.85
C TYR A 341 -10.78 2.18 -23.38
N LYS A 342 -11.60 1.45 -24.13
CA LYS A 342 -11.68 1.53 -25.60
C LYS A 342 -12.06 2.91 -26.16
N GLU A 343 -12.56 3.82 -25.32
CA GLU A 343 -12.84 5.21 -25.70
C GLU A 343 -11.57 6.06 -25.88
N TYR A 344 -10.43 5.58 -25.38
CA TYR A 344 -9.14 6.22 -25.62
C TYR A 344 -8.68 5.94 -27.05
N ASP A 345 -8.46 7.02 -27.80
CA ASP A 345 -7.94 6.99 -29.16
C ASP A 345 -6.54 7.61 -29.18
N VAL A 346 -5.63 6.95 -29.88
CA VAL A 346 -4.27 7.44 -30.16
C VAL A 346 -4.28 8.58 -31.19
N LYS A 347 -5.37 8.76 -31.97
CA LYS A 347 -5.48 9.75 -33.05
C LYS A 347 -5.99 11.13 -32.63
#